data_AF-A0A1I5G5L0-F1
#
_entry.id   AF-A0A1I5G5L0-F1
#
_cell.length_a   1.000
_cell.length_b   1.000
_cell.length_c   1.000
_cell.angle_alpha   90.00
_cell.angle_beta   90.00
_cell.angle_gamma   90.00
#
_symmetry.space_group_name_H-M   'P 1'
#
loop_
_entity.id
_entity.type
_entity.pdbx_description
1 polymer ?
#
loop_
_entity_poly.entity_id
_entity_poly.type
_entity_poly.pdbx_seq_one_letter_code
_entity_poly.pdbx_strand_id
1 'polypeptide(L)'
;MPDLKLTPEQTNQLQIAIGNTYENASSLIRQIAGDYTSIAGAAWMGGASMAAVNKQEEFENIWRNLAEILADLAQGISGTTQMVGQQDDDYQQLLNAVDGTGDTGMGNFGRL
;
A
#
# COMPACT_ATOMS: atom_id res chain seq x y z
N MET A 1 10.52 25.34 0.77
CA MET A 1 11.03 24.06 0.24
C MET A 1 10.08 23.64 -0.87
N PRO A 2 10.54 23.09 -2.00
CA PRO A 2 9.64 22.55 -3.02
C PRO A 2 8.82 21.42 -2.40
N ASP A 3 7.52 21.39 -2.71
CA ASP A 3 6.58 20.36 -2.27
C ASP A 3 7.02 19.02 -2.85
N LEU A 4 7.64 18.16 -2.03
CA LEU A 4 8.08 16.81 -2.40
C LEU A 4 6.84 15.90 -2.42
N LYS A 5 6.00 16.06 -3.46
CA LYS A 5 4.83 15.22 -3.69
C LYS A 5 5.27 13.88 -4.29
N LEU A 6 4.70 12.79 -3.78
CA LEU A 6 4.83 11.47 -4.41
C LEU A 6 4.13 11.49 -5.77
N THR A 7 4.77 10.94 -6.80
CA THR A 7 4.14 10.78 -8.12
C THR A 7 3.19 9.58 -8.12
N PRO A 8 2.20 9.51 -9.03
CA PRO A 8 1.34 8.34 -9.18
C PRO A 8 2.14 7.03 -9.32
N GLU A 9 3.22 7.07 -10.09
CA GLU A 9 4.12 5.93 -10.32
C GLU A 9 4.79 5.46 -9.02
N GLN A 10 5.30 6.39 -8.20
CA GLN A 10 5.91 6.07 -6.91
C GLN A 10 4.89 5.47 -5.93
N THR A 11 3.66 6.00 -5.96
CA THR A 11 2.57 5.53 -5.09
C THR A 11 2.13 4.11 -5.49
N ASN A 12 2.05 3.83 -6.79
CA ASN A 12 1.79 2.50 -7.33
C ASN A 12 2.91 1.49 -6.99
N GLN A 13 4.18 1.89 -7.13
CA GLN A 13 5.33 1.04 -6.77
C GLN A 13 5.30 0.65 -5.29
N LEU A 14 4.96 1.59 -4.40
CA LEU A 14 4.82 1.33 -2.97
C LEU A 14 3.66 0.36 -2.68
N GLN A 15 2.52 0.54 -3.34
CA GLN A 15 1.36 -0.35 -3.21
C GLN A 15 1.72 -1.79 -3.58
N ILE A 16 2.40 -1.98 -4.71
CA ILE A 16 2.88 -3.31 -5.17
C ILE A 16 3.87 -3.90 -4.17
N ALA A 17 4.85 -3.11 -3.69
CA ALA A 17 5.86 -3.59 -2.76
C ALA A 17 5.24 -4.07 -1.43
N ILE A 18 4.27 -3.34 -0.89
CA ILE A 18 3.57 -3.71 0.35
C ILE A 18 2.71 -4.95 0.13
N GLY A 19 1.94 -5.01 -0.97
CA GLY A 19 1.13 -6.18 -1.31
C GLY A 19 1.97 -7.46 -1.43
N ASN A 20 3.06 -7.40 -2.20
CA ASN A 20 3.98 -8.54 -2.35
C ASN A 20 4.60 -8.96 -1.01
N THR A 21 4.95 -8.00 -0.15
CA THR A 21 5.51 -8.29 1.19
C THR A 21 4.47 -8.99 2.07
N TYR A 22 3.22 -8.53 2.05
CA TYR A 22 2.13 -9.15 2.78
C TYR A 22 1.89 -10.60 2.34
N GLU A 23 1.83 -10.86 1.03
CA GLU A 23 1.62 -12.21 0.48
C GLU A 23 2.77 -13.15 0.83
N ASN A 24 4.02 -12.71 0.62
CA ASN A 24 5.22 -13.50 0.94
C ASN A 24 5.29 -13.83 2.42
N ALA A 25 5.09 -12.84 3.28
CA ALA A 25 5.12 -13.05 4.72
C ALA A 25 3.97 -13.96 5.18
N SER A 26 2.75 -13.77 4.66
CA SER A 26 1.62 -14.66 4.96
C SER A 26 1.90 -16.12 4.57
N SER A 27 2.56 -16.34 3.43
CA SER A 27 2.97 -17.67 2.99
C SER A 27 3.99 -18.30 3.94
N LEU A 28 5.04 -17.55 4.30
CA LEU A 28 6.08 -18.00 5.23
C LEU A 28 5.51 -18.34 6.62
N ILE A 29 4.60 -17.52 7.15
CA ILE A 29 3.98 -17.78 8.45
C ILE A 29 3.16 -19.07 8.44
N ARG A 30 2.36 -19.29 7.37
CA ARG A 30 1.60 -20.54 7.21
C ARG A 30 2.51 -21.75 7.09
N GLN A 31 3.63 -21.61 6.38
CA GLN A 31 4.64 -22.65 6.28
C GLN A 31 5.26 -22.95 7.66
N ILE A 32 5.67 -21.93 8.42
CA ILE A 32 6.19 -22.09 9.78
C ILE A 32 5.17 -22.82 10.65
N ALA A 33 3.90 -22.42 10.64
CA ALA A 33 2.85 -23.08 11.42
C ALA A 33 2.66 -24.56 11.03
N GLY A 34 2.71 -24.86 9.72
CA GLY A 34 2.64 -26.21 9.18
C GLY A 34 3.83 -27.07 9.59
N ASP A 35 5.05 -26.57 9.41
CA ASP A 35 6.30 -27.23 9.79
C ASP A 35 6.34 -27.46 11.31
N TYR A 36 5.93 -26.45 12.07
CA TYR A 36 5.84 -26.51 13.52
C TYR A 36 4.89 -27.62 13.98
N THR A 37 3.69 -27.67 13.42
CA THR A 37 2.69 -28.71 13.73
C THR A 37 3.16 -30.10 13.28
N SER A 38 3.86 -30.20 12.15
CA SER A 38 4.40 -31.46 11.64
C SER A 38 5.50 -32.02 12.56
N ILE A 39 6.42 -31.15 13.01
CA ILE A 39 7.57 -31.53 13.84
C ILE A 39 7.16 -31.70 15.32
N ALA A 40 6.48 -30.72 15.90
CA ALA A 40 6.11 -30.72 17.32
C ALA A 40 4.75 -31.39 17.60
N GLY A 41 3.85 -31.51 16.63
CA GLY A 41 2.52 -32.11 16.87
C GLY A 41 2.54 -33.63 17.02
N ALA A 42 3.47 -34.34 16.37
CA ALA A 42 3.48 -35.80 16.34
C ALA A 42 4.38 -36.47 17.39
N ALA A 43 5.45 -35.80 17.84
CA ALA A 43 6.52 -36.44 18.62
C ALA A 43 6.76 -35.84 20.01
N TRP A 44 6.14 -34.70 20.31
CA TRP A 44 6.51 -33.85 21.43
C TRP A 44 5.35 -33.84 22.44
N MET A 45 5.34 -34.82 23.34
CA MET A 45 4.41 -34.90 24.48
C MET A 45 5.16 -34.58 25.78
N GLY A 46 4.91 -33.40 26.38
CA GLY A 46 5.51 -32.98 27.66
C GLY A 46 5.47 -31.46 27.87
N GLY A 47 5.90 -30.98 29.05
CA GLY A 47 5.87 -29.54 29.36
C GLY A 47 6.68 -28.66 28.38
N ALA A 48 7.76 -29.18 27.81
CA ALA A 48 8.57 -28.49 26.80
C ALA A 48 7.81 -28.26 25.49
N SER A 49 6.92 -29.18 25.11
CA SER A 49 6.15 -29.05 23.88
C SER A 49 4.96 -28.13 24.03
N MET A 50 4.30 -28.12 25.19
CA MET A 50 3.33 -27.08 25.53
C MET A 50 3.95 -25.68 25.51
N ALA A 51 5.14 -25.50 26.09
CA ALA A 51 5.82 -24.20 26.09
C ALA A 51 6.13 -23.72 24.67
N ALA A 52 6.51 -24.64 23.79
CA ALA A 52 6.83 -24.33 22.43
C ALA A 52 5.55 -24.01 21.60
N VAL A 53 4.45 -24.74 21.83
CA VAL A 53 3.12 -24.42 21.24
C VAL A 53 2.66 -23.03 21.67
N ASN A 54 2.78 -22.68 22.95
CA ASN A 54 2.43 -21.33 23.44
C ASN A 54 3.25 -20.23 22.74
N LYS A 55 4.52 -20.51 22.39
CA LYS A 55 5.35 -19.56 21.64
C LYS A 55 4.92 -19.44 20.17
N GLN A 56 4.44 -20.51 19.57
CA GLN A 56 3.85 -20.47 18.24
C GLN A 56 2.56 -19.63 18.23
N GLU A 57 1.70 -19.77 19.24
CA GLU A 57 0.51 -18.92 19.38
C GLU A 57 0.87 -17.44 19.58
N GLU A 58 1.88 -17.15 20.40
CA GLU A 58 2.39 -15.78 20.58
C GLU A 58 2.90 -15.19 19.26
N PHE A 59 3.64 -15.99 18.48
CA PHE A 59 4.12 -15.60 17.16
C PHE A 59 2.97 -15.29 16.19
N GLU A 60 1.94 -16.13 16.14
CA GLU A 60 0.76 -15.90 15.29
C GLU A 60 0.02 -14.63 15.69
N ASN A 61 -0.09 -14.33 16.98
CA ASN A 61 -0.71 -13.10 17.46
C ASN A 61 0.09 -11.85 17.07
N ILE A 62 1.42 -11.89 17.19
CA ILE A 62 2.28 -10.80 16.72
C ILE A 62 2.14 -10.63 15.21
N TRP A 63 2.09 -11.72 14.45
CA TRP A 63 1.88 -11.67 13.01
C TRP A 63 0.54 -11.04 12.64
N ARG A 64 -0.56 -11.36 13.33
CA ARG A 64 -1.87 -10.71 13.08
C ARG A 64 -1.79 -9.19 13.22
N ASN A 65 -1.12 -8.70 14.26
CA ASN A 65 -0.94 -7.26 14.46
C ASN A 65 -0.11 -6.63 13.32
N LEU A 66 0.96 -7.30 12.88
CA LEU A 66 1.77 -6.84 11.76
C LEU A 66 1.00 -6.87 10.43
N ALA A 67 0.17 -7.89 10.23
CA ALA A 67 -0.67 -8.04 9.05
C ALA A 67 -1.71 -6.91 8.95
N GLU A 68 -2.31 -6.51 10.08
CA GLU A 68 -3.22 -5.34 10.14
C GLU A 68 -2.48 -4.04 9.79
N ILE A 69 -1.29 -3.82 10.36
CA ILE A 69 -0.47 -2.64 10.04
C ILE A 69 -0.12 -2.58 8.54
N LEU A 70 0.23 -3.72 7.93
CA LEU A 70 0.52 -3.81 6.50
C LEU A 70 -0.73 -3.52 5.65
N ALA A 71 -1.91 -3.97 6.09
CA ALA A 71 -3.17 -3.68 5.42
C ALA A 71 -3.53 -2.18 5.51
N ASP A 72 -3.35 -1.56 6.67
CA ASP A 72 -3.57 -0.11 6.87
C ASP A 72 -2.61 0.71 6.01
N LEU A 73 -1.34 0.30 5.93
CA LEU A 73 -0.34 0.90 5.04
C LEU A 73 -0.77 0.80 3.56
N ALA A 74 -1.24 -0.37 3.13
CA ALA A 74 -1.73 -0.57 1.77
C ALA A 74 -2.96 0.32 1.47
N GLN A 75 -3.90 0.43 2.42
CA GLN A 75 -5.07 1.30 2.28
C GLN A 75 -4.68 2.78 2.23
N GLY A 76 -3.78 3.23 3.10
CA GLY A 76 -3.30 4.62 3.13
C GLY A 76 -2.60 5.03 1.83
N ILE A 77 -1.80 4.13 1.25
CA ILE A 77 -1.15 4.36 -0.05
C ILE A 77 -2.18 4.33 -1.18
N SER A 78 -3.15 3.41 -1.17
CA SER A 78 -4.21 3.40 -2.18
C SER A 78 -5.04 4.69 -2.18
N GLY A 79 -5.40 5.20 -1.00
CA GLY A 79 -6.08 6.50 -0.86
C GLY A 79 -5.22 7.65 -1.36
N THR A 80 -3.91 7.62 -1.10
CA THR A 80 -2.95 8.60 -1.63
C THR A 80 -2.89 8.53 -3.16
N THR A 81 -2.82 7.34 -3.77
CA THR A 81 -2.81 7.16 -5.24
C THR A 81 -4.06 7.78 -5.88
N GLN A 82 -5.24 7.55 -5.28
CA GLN A 82 -6.50 8.12 -5.76
C GLN A 82 -6.50 9.65 -5.69
N MET A 83 -5.99 10.22 -4.59
CA MET A 83 -5.90 11.67 -4.43
C MET A 83 -4.91 12.32 -5.40
N VAL A 84 -3.75 11.70 -5.66
CA VAL A 84 -2.77 12.23 -6.61
C VAL A 84 -3.33 12.15 -8.04
N GLY A 85 -3.98 11.04 -8.42
CA GLY A 85 -4.62 10.93 -9.74
C GLY A 85 -5.71 11.98 -9.97
N GLN A 86 -6.58 12.22 -8.97
CA GLN A 86 -7.61 13.27 -9.05
C GLN A 86 -6.99 14.68 -9.17
N GLN A 87 -5.90 14.96 -8.44
CA GLN A 87 -5.21 16.25 -8.56
C GLN A 87 -4.62 16.45 -9.96
N ASP A 88 -4.06 15.42 -10.57
CA ASP A 88 -3.50 15.51 -11.92
C ASP A 88 -4.61 15.73 -12.97
N ASP A 89 -5.75 15.05 -12.84
CA ASP A 89 -6.91 15.24 -13.72
C ASP A 89 -7.51 16.65 -13.60
N ASP A 90 -7.68 17.16 -12.38
CA ASP A 90 -8.16 18.52 -12.13
C ASP A 90 -7.20 19.58 -12.70
N TYR A 91 -5.89 19.35 -12.57
CA TYR A 91 -4.87 20.25 -13.13
C TYR A 91 -4.85 20.23 -14.66
N GLN A 92 -5.04 19.06 -15.29
CA GLN A 92 -5.19 18.97 -16.74
C GLN A 92 -6.46 19.65 -17.24
N GLN A 93 -7.59 19.52 -16.54
CA GLN A 93 -8.82 20.21 -16.90
C GLN A 93 -8.65 21.73 -16.81
N LEU A 94 -7.99 22.22 -15.76
CA LEU A 94 -7.64 23.65 -15.63
C LEU A 94 -6.71 24.12 -16.75
N LEU A 95 -5.67 23.36 -17.08
CA LEU A 95 -4.78 23.69 -18.20
C LEU A 95 -5.53 23.72 -19.53
N ASN A 96 -6.36 22.72 -19.82
CA ASN A 96 -7.17 22.68 -21.04
C ASN A 96 -8.22 23.81 -21.09
N ALA A 97 -8.75 24.25 -19.94
CA ALA A 97 -9.66 25.38 -19.86
C ALA A 97 -8.94 26.74 -20.08
N VAL A 98 -7.69 26.86 -19.61
CA VAL A 98 -6.86 28.05 -19.83
C VAL A 98 -6.34 28.11 -21.28
N ASP A 99 -5.91 26.98 -21.86
CA ASP A 99 -5.45 26.93 -23.26
C ASP A 99 -6.62 27.01 -24.26
N GLY A 100 -7.79 26.49 -23.88
CA GLY A 100 -9.04 26.59 -24.64
C GLY A 100 -9.69 27.98 -24.65
N THR A 101 -9.16 28.95 -23.89
CA THR A 101 -9.59 30.36 -23.91
C THR A 101 -8.57 31.29 -24.59
N GLY A 102 -7.53 30.74 -25.22
CA GLY A 102 -6.43 31.49 -25.84
C GLY A 102 -6.65 32.00 -27.27
N ASP A 103 -7.76 31.66 -27.96
CA ASP A 103 -8.01 32.14 -29.33
C ASP A 103 -9.49 32.38 -29.65
N THR A 104 -10.07 33.41 -29.01
CA THR A 104 -11.19 34.14 -29.63
C THR A 104 -10.95 35.64 -29.53
N GLY A 105 -10.15 36.15 -30.46
CA GLY A 105 -10.39 37.44 -31.12
C GLY A 105 -10.40 38.70 -30.24
N MET A 106 -9.23 39.23 -29.90
CA MET A 106 -9.05 40.68 -29.70
C MET A 106 -8.27 41.30 -30.87
N GLY A 107 -8.79 41.12 -32.07
CA GLY A 107 -8.47 41.97 -33.21
C GLY A 107 -9.44 43.13 -33.30
N ASN A 108 -9.39 44.10 -32.37
CA ASN A 108 -10.03 45.41 -32.60
C ASN A 108 -9.51 46.55 -31.69
N PHE A 109 -8.20 46.80 -31.70
CA PHE A 109 -7.63 48.08 -31.22
C PHE A 109 -7.04 48.89 -32.37
N GLY A 110 -7.81 49.02 -33.46
CA GLY A 110 -7.46 49.88 -34.58
C GLY A 110 -8.72 50.44 -35.21
N ARG A 111 -8.93 51.76 -35.01
CA ARG A 111 -9.97 52.63 -35.59
C ARG A 111 -11.28 52.66 -34.78
N LEU A 112 -11.41 53.66 -33.93
CA LEU A 112 -12.25 54.85 -34.15
C LEU A 112 -11.74 55.99 -33.27
#